data_AF-A0A0P9ZET4-F1
#
_entry.id   AF-A0A0P9ZET4-F1
#
_cell.length_a   1.000
_cell.length_b   1.000
_cell.length_c   1.000
_cell.angle_alpha   90.00
_cell.angle_beta   90.00
_cell.angle_gamma   90.00
#
_symmetry.space_group_name_H-M   'P 1'
#
loop_
_entity.id
_entity.type
_entity.pdbx_description
1 polymer ?
#
loop_
_entity_poly.entity_id
_entity_poly.type
_entity_poly.pdbx_seq_one_letter_code
_entity_poly.pdbx_strand_id
1 'polypeptide(L)'
;MNYTAIFGPALNMLIWLVPAVLFVAFLKSPWAKGQIGEFWIRLFTYWKLDRAVYRRLHNVTLDTADGTTQIDHVFISPFGIFVLETKNMSGWIFGGEKQPQWTQKIYRRTYKFQNPLRQNYKHLKALEATLGVSLEHLHSVVSFVGESTFKTPMPANVTQGIGYIRYIRSFQQPVFSDAQVDALMQTLLSSRRAPTRATHREHVQNLKRRR
;
A
#
# COMPACT_ATOMS: atom_id res chain seq x y z
N MET A 1 -52.42 -27.92 29.77
CA MET A 1 -51.43 -26.97 29.21
C MET A 1 -50.95 -27.51 27.87
N ASN A 2 -51.04 -26.74 26.78
CA ASN A 2 -50.58 -27.18 25.46
C ASN A 2 -49.04 -27.08 25.39
N TYR A 3 -48.36 -28.16 25.76
CA TYR A 3 -46.91 -28.26 25.77
C TYR A 3 -46.29 -28.01 24.37
N THR A 4 -47.03 -28.28 23.31
CA THR A 4 -46.61 -28.05 21.92
C THR A 4 -46.34 -26.58 21.58
N ALA A 5 -47.11 -25.64 22.16
CA ALA A 5 -46.97 -24.21 21.90
C ALA A 5 -45.75 -23.59 22.60
N ILE A 6 -45.26 -24.22 23.68
CA ILE A 6 -44.12 -23.73 24.47
C ILE A 6 -42.82 -24.41 24.01
N PHE A 7 -42.85 -25.71 23.67
CA PHE A 7 -41.65 -26.48 23.32
C PHE A 7 -41.32 -26.53 21.83
N GLY A 8 -42.28 -26.28 20.93
CA GLY A 8 -42.05 -26.27 19.47
C GLY A 8 -41.00 -25.24 18.99
N PRO A 9 -41.05 -23.97 19.44
CA PRO A 9 -40.06 -22.97 19.07
C PRO A 9 -38.65 -23.30 19.59
N ALA A 10 -38.54 -23.85 20.80
CA ALA A 10 -37.27 -24.23 21.41
C ALA A 10 -36.60 -25.40 20.67
N LEU A 11 -37.37 -26.38 20.21
CA LEU A 11 -36.86 -27.51 19.44
C LEU A 11 -36.37 -27.07 18.05
N ASN A 12 -37.09 -26.16 17.39
CA ASN A 12 -36.65 -25.57 16.12
C ASN A 12 -35.36 -24.75 16.25
N MET A 13 -35.17 -24.06 17.37
CA MET A 13 -33.90 -23.35 17.64
C MET A 13 -32.73 -24.32 17.80
N LEU A 14 -32.96 -25.49 18.43
CA LEU A 14 -31.95 -26.54 18.58
C LEU A 14 -31.50 -27.11 17.22
N ILE A 15 -32.43 -27.27 16.28
CA ILE A 15 -32.15 -27.78 14.92
C ILE A 15 -31.19 -26.87 14.15
N TRP A 16 -31.21 -25.56 14.37
CA TRP A 16 -30.26 -24.61 13.75
C TRP A 16 -28.98 -24.42 14.56
N LEU A 17 -29.02 -24.62 15.88
CA LEU A 17 -27.86 -24.52 16.76
C LEU A 17 -26.83 -25.63 16.51
N VAL A 18 -27.27 -26.86 16.28
CA VAL A 18 -26.35 -27.99 16.07
C VAL A 18 -25.50 -27.81 14.79
N PRO A 19 -26.07 -27.51 13.61
CA PRO A 19 -25.30 -27.19 12.41
C PRO A 19 -24.41 -25.96 12.60
N ALA A 20 -24.88 -24.93 13.30
CA ALA A 20 -24.09 -23.72 13.55
C ALA A 20 -22.85 -24.03 14.43
N VAL A 21 -23.00 -24.84 15.48
CA VAL A 21 -21.90 -25.28 16.34
C VAL A 21 -20.92 -26.15 15.57
N LEU A 22 -21.41 -27.10 14.77
CA LEU A 22 -20.57 -27.95 13.92
C LEU A 22 -19.81 -27.13 12.87
N PHE A 23 -20.46 -26.11 12.28
CA PHE A 23 -19.83 -25.19 11.34
C PHE A 23 -18.73 -24.35 12.01
N VAL A 24 -18.99 -23.82 13.20
CA VAL A 24 -17.97 -23.08 13.98
C VAL A 24 -16.82 -23.99 14.40
N ALA A 25 -17.09 -25.23 14.82
CA ALA A 25 -16.07 -26.22 15.16
C ALA A 25 -15.21 -26.60 13.95
N PHE A 26 -15.84 -26.76 12.79
CA PHE A 26 -15.17 -26.98 11.52
C PHE A 26 -14.26 -25.81 11.13
N LEU A 27 -14.74 -24.56 11.19
CA LEU A 27 -13.93 -23.36 10.94
C LEU A 27 -12.75 -23.23 11.91
N LYS A 28 -12.90 -23.70 13.14
CA LYS A 28 -11.81 -23.69 14.15
C LYS A 28 -10.82 -24.84 13.99
N SER A 29 -11.12 -25.85 13.18
CA SER A 29 -10.26 -27.01 13.00
C SER A 29 -8.91 -26.64 12.38
N PRO A 30 -7.81 -27.32 12.75
CA PRO A 30 -6.49 -27.08 12.16
C PRO A 30 -6.47 -27.26 10.64
N TRP A 31 -7.24 -28.22 10.11
CA TRP A 31 -7.35 -28.49 8.68
C TRP A 31 -8.02 -27.33 7.92
N ALA A 32 -9.16 -26.82 8.41
CA ALA A 32 -9.84 -25.69 7.79
C ALA A 32 -8.99 -24.41 7.89
N LYS A 33 -8.33 -24.15 9.01
CA LYS A 33 -7.37 -23.04 9.15
C LYS A 33 -6.21 -23.16 8.16
N GLY A 34 -5.71 -24.37 7.92
CA GLY A 34 -4.68 -24.65 6.93
C GLY A 34 -5.13 -24.32 5.51
N GLN A 35 -6.30 -24.83 5.09
CA GLN A 35 -6.86 -24.57 3.76
C GLN A 35 -7.25 -23.09 3.56
N ILE A 36 -7.81 -22.43 4.57
CA ILE A 36 -8.10 -20.99 4.55
C ILE A 36 -6.79 -20.19 4.44
N GLY A 37 -5.77 -20.55 5.22
CA GLY A 37 -4.45 -19.94 5.14
C GLY A 37 -3.81 -20.10 3.77
N GLU A 38 -3.84 -21.30 3.19
CA GLU A 38 -3.37 -21.57 1.83
C GLU A 38 -4.16 -20.79 0.78
N PHE A 39 -5.49 -20.70 0.91
CA PHE A 39 -6.33 -19.89 0.02
C PHE A 39 -5.95 -18.41 0.09
N TRP A 40 -5.74 -17.86 1.29
CA TRP A 40 -5.27 -16.48 1.44
C TRP A 40 -3.87 -16.30 0.84
N ILE A 41 -2.95 -17.23 1.04
CA ILE A 41 -1.61 -17.20 0.40
C ILE A 41 -1.73 -17.23 -1.13
N ARG A 42 -2.62 -18.06 -1.70
CA ARG A 42 -2.89 -18.13 -3.14
C ARG A 42 -3.52 -16.84 -3.67
N LEU A 43 -4.45 -16.25 -2.92
CA LEU A 43 -5.06 -14.98 -3.27
C LEU A 43 -4.05 -13.82 -3.21
N PHE A 44 -3.20 -13.80 -2.18
CA PHE A 44 -2.12 -12.83 -2.04
C PHE A 44 -1.04 -12.98 -3.10
N THR A 45 -0.71 -14.21 -3.51
CA THR A 45 0.21 -14.46 -4.62
C THR A 45 -0.42 -14.07 -5.96
N TYR A 46 -1.70 -14.33 -6.17
CA TYR A 46 -2.44 -13.84 -7.35
C TYR A 46 -2.47 -12.33 -7.41
N TRP A 47 -2.51 -11.64 -6.26
CA TRP A 47 -2.38 -10.19 -6.18
C TRP A 47 -0.93 -9.70 -6.19
N LYS A 48 0.11 -10.51 -6.38
CA LYS A 48 1.46 -9.93 -6.58
C LYS A 48 1.57 -9.30 -7.97
N LEU A 49 2.15 -8.11 -8.05
CA LEU A 49 2.54 -7.55 -9.34
C LEU A 49 3.56 -8.48 -10.00
N ASP A 50 3.27 -8.91 -11.22
CA ASP A 50 4.16 -9.79 -11.98
C ASP A 50 5.49 -9.07 -12.20
N ARG A 51 6.60 -9.72 -11.82
CA ARG A 51 7.93 -9.13 -11.97
C ARG A 51 8.33 -8.98 -13.44
N ALA A 52 7.74 -9.79 -14.32
CA ALA A 52 7.94 -9.71 -15.77
C ALA A 52 7.26 -8.48 -16.40
N VAL A 53 6.24 -7.91 -15.75
CA VAL A 53 5.53 -6.71 -16.24
C VAL A 53 5.88 -5.47 -15.44
N TYR A 54 6.02 -5.62 -14.11
CA TYR A 54 6.31 -4.54 -13.17
C TYR A 54 7.74 -4.68 -12.64
N ARG A 55 8.68 -3.99 -13.29
CA ARG A 55 10.07 -3.87 -12.84
C ARG A 55 10.11 -3.03 -11.56
N ARG A 56 10.69 -3.57 -10.49
CA ARG A 56 10.65 -2.96 -9.15
C ARG A 56 12.04 -2.52 -8.69
N LEU A 57 12.09 -1.31 -8.14
CA LEU A 57 13.26 -0.79 -7.43
C LEU A 57 12.87 -0.35 -6.02
N HIS A 58 13.81 -0.53 -5.10
CA HIS A 58 13.64 -0.23 -3.69
C HIS A 58 14.69 0.78 -3.25
N ASN A 59 14.32 1.65 -2.30
CA ASN A 59 15.22 2.61 -1.66
C ASN A 59 16.00 3.44 -2.70
N VAL A 60 15.26 4.06 -3.61
CA VAL A 60 15.85 4.86 -4.68
C VAL A 60 16.11 6.26 -4.16
N THR A 61 17.37 6.62 -4.00
CA THR A 61 17.76 7.98 -3.62
C THR A 61 18.17 8.77 -4.86
N LEU A 62 17.45 9.85 -5.14
CA LEU A 62 17.70 10.74 -6.26
C LEU A 62 18.16 12.11 -5.79
N ASP A 63 19.00 12.73 -6.62
CA ASP A 63 19.35 14.12 -6.49
C ASP A 63 18.21 15.03 -6.98
N THR A 64 18.05 16.14 -6.30
CA THR A 64 17.04 17.18 -6.56
C THR A 64 17.72 18.54 -6.46
N ALA A 65 17.16 19.58 -7.06
CA ALA A 65 17.72 20.93 -6.98
C ALA A 65 18.06 21.38 -5.55
N ASP A 66 17.22 21.01 -4.57
CA ASP A 66 17.39 21.45 -3.18
C ASP A 66 18.17 20.46 -2.30
N GLY A 67 18.66 19.33 -2.85
CA GLY A 67 19.36 18.24 -2.12
C GLY A 67 18.91 16.85 -2.57
N THR A 68 18.38 15.99 -1.69
CA THR A 68 18.02 14.61 -2.09
C THR A 68 16.58 14.23 -1.75
N THR A 69 16.05 13.24 -2.46
CA THR A 69 14.79 12.57 -2.15
C THR A 69 14.98 11.06 -2.14
N GLN A 70 14.41 10.38 -1.13
CA GLN A 70 14.43 8.92 -1.04
C GLN A 70 13.03 8.40 -1.34
N ILE A 71 12.93 7.45 -2.26
CA ILE A 71 11.70 6.81 -2.69
C ILE A 71 11.72 5.36 -2.21
N ASP A 72 10.73 4.96 -1.43
CA ASP A 72 10.66 3.61 -0.87
C ASP A 72 10.60 2.54 -1.97
N HIS A 73 9.68 2.73 -2.92
CA HIS A 73 9.36 1.78 -3.97
C HIS A 73 9.02 2.49 -5.29
N VAL A 74 9.65 2.04 -6.38
CA VAL A 74 9.28 2.42 -7.75
C VAL A 74 8.93 1.17 -8.53
N PHE A 75 7.79 1.17 -9.20
CA PHE A 75 7.40 0.15 -10.17
C PHE A 75 7.34 0.79 -11.56
N ILE A 76 8.10 0.25 -12.52
CA ILE A 76 8.08 0.66 -13.92
C ILE A 76 7.40 -0.46 -14.70
N SER A 77 6.42 -0.11 -15.53
CA SER A 77 5.65 -1.07 -16.33
C SER A 77 5.16 -0.42 -17.63
N PRO A 78 4.65 -1.22 -18.59
CA PRO A 78 4.01 -0.68 -19.78
C PRO A 78 2.85 0.29 -19.48
N PHE A 79 2.21 0.18 -18.32
CA PHE A 79 1.03 0.96 -17.93
C PHE A 79 1.34 2.26 -17.17
N GLY A 80 2.62 2.56 -16.95
CA GLY A 80 3.07 3.73 -16.20
C GLY A 80 4.12 3.41 -15.15
N ILE A 81 4.57 4.46 -14.46
CA ILE A 81 5.54 4.41 -13.37
C ILE A 81 4.82 4.73 -12.05
N PHE A 82 4.84 3.80 -11.12
CA PHE A 82 4.14 3.91 -9.83
C PHE A 82 5.14 4.14 -8.71
N VAL A 83 4.94 5.23 -7.97
CA VAL A 83 5.76 5.61 -6.83
C VAL A 83 4.98 5.25 -5.57
N LEU A 84 5.42 4.20 -4.88
CA LEU A 84 4.77 3.71 -3.67
C LEU A 84 5.52 4.19 -2.43
N GLU A 85 4.83 4.99 -1.61
CA GLU A 85 5.25 5.38 -0.28
C GLU A 85 4.59 4.46 0.76
N THR A 86 5.38 3.88 1.67
CA THR A 86 4.85 2.97 2.69
C THR A 86 4.85 3.63 4.08
N LYS A 87 3.68 3.68 4.72
CA LYS A 87 3.53 4.16 6.09
C LYS A 87 3.19 3.02 7.03
N ASN A 88 4.14 2.70 7.92
CA ASN A 88 3.88 1.78 9.03
C ASN A 88 3.33 2.57 10.22
N MET A 89 2.00 2.64 10.34
CA MET A 89 1.30 3.43 11.36
C MET A 89 0.12 2.66 11.92
N SER A 90 -0.20 2.91 13.19
CA SER A 90 -1.37 2.32 13.88
C SER A 90 -2.35 3.40 14.35
N GLY A 91 -3.56 2.98 14.73
CA GLY A 91 -4.57 3.89 15.27
C GLY A 91 -5.34 4.66 14.19
N TRP A 92 -5.97 5.76 14.56
CA TRP A 92 -6.85 6.49 13.64
C TRP A 92 -6.07 7.52 12.83
N ILE A 93 -6.29 7.52 11.52
CA ILE A 93 -5.67 8.46 10.60
C ILE A 93 -6.73 9.41 10.07
N PHE A 94 -6.47 10.71 10.21
CA PHE A 94 -7.29 11.81 9.73
C PHE A 94 -6.47 12.66 8.77
N GLY A 95 -7.02 12.95 7.61
CA GLY A 95 -6.33 13.74 6.60
C GLY A 95 -7.14 13.90 5.33
N GLY A 96 -6.95 15.03 4.66
CA GLY A 96 -7.46 15.29 3.32
C GLY A 96 -6.32 15.47 2.31
N GLU A 97 -6.61 15.21 1.05
CA GLU A 97 -5.64 15.30 -0.06
C GLU A 97 -4.90 16.65 -0.10
N LYS A 98 -5.64 17.76 0.06
CA LYS A 98 -5.10 19.12 -0.02
C LYS A 98 -4.40 19.60 1.26
N GLN A 99 -4.56 18.88 2.38
CA GLN A 99 -4.00 19.30 3.67
C GLN A 99 -2.49 19.11 3.71
N PRO A 100 -1.70 20.06 4.26
CA PRO A 100 -0.24 19.93 4.33
C PRO A 100 0.22 18.86 5.34
N GLN A 101 -0.56 18.66 6.40
CA GLN A 101 -0.29 17.75 7.50
C GLN A 101 -1.53 16.88 7.75
N TRP A 102 -1.30 15.62 8.06
CA TRP A 102 -2.31 14.68 8.53
C TRP A 102 -2.13 14.43 10.03
N THR A 103 -3.13 13.82 10.64
CA THR A 103 -3.17 13.57 12.08
C THR A 103 -3.36 12.08 12.35
N GLN A 104 -2.52 11.55 13.21
CA GLN A 104 -2.65 10.21 13.78
C GLN A 104 -3.12 10.33 15.23
N LYS A 105 -4.12 9.55 15.60
CA LYS A 105 -4.62 9.44 16.97
C LYS A 105 -4.44 8.01 17.48
N ILE A 106 -3.68 7.86 18.55
CA ILE A 106 -3.48 6.60 19.28
C ILE A 106 -3.97 6.83 20.71
N TYR A 107 -5.11 6.23 21.05
CA TYR A 107 -5.78 6.44 22.33
C TYR A 107 -6.01 7.94 22.61
N ARG A 108 -5.33 8.49 23.62
CA ARG A 108 -5.40 9.90 24.04
C ARG A 108 -4.31 10.77 23.40
N ARG A 109 -3.37 10.19 22.64
CA ARG A 109 -2.25 10.93 22.04
C ARG A 109 -2.55 11.25 20.57
N THR A 110 -2.21 12.48 20.19
CA THR A 110 -2.41 13.00 18.84
C THR A 110 -1.07 13.45 18.28
N TYR A 111 -0.72 12.95 17.10
CA TYR A 111 0.52 13.26 16.40
C TYR A 111 0.20 13.83 15.02
N LYS A 112 0.79 14.97 14.69
CA LYS A 112 0.75 15.50 13.32
C LYS A 112 1.95 14.97 12.53
N PHE A 113 1.72 14.64 11.28
CA PHE A 113 2.75 14.22 10.35
C PHE A 113 2.50 14.82 8.97
N GLN A 114 3.54 14.90 8.15
CA GLN A 114 3.41 15.43 6.80
C GLN A 114 2.48 14.55 5.97
N ASN A 115 1.62 15.16 5.17
CA ASN A 115 0.76 14.43 4.25
C ASN A 115 1.62 13.59 3.26
N PRO A 116 1.44 12.26 3.24
CA PRO A 116 2.24 11.37 2.39
C PRO A 116 2.05 11.65 0.89
N LEU A 117 0.87 12.11 0.46
CA LEU A 117 0.63 12.48 -0.94
C LEU A 117 1.52 13.64 -1.39
N ARG A 118 1.79 14.60 -0.49
CA ARG A 118 2.69 15.73 -0.78
C ARG A 118 4.15 15.31 -0.77
N GLN A 119 4.52 14.31 0.04
CA GLN A 119 5.86 13.69 -0.03
C GLN A 119 6.03 13.01 -1.38
N ASN A 120 5.06 12.18 -1.76
CA ASN A 120 5.07 11.45 -3.02
C ASN A 120 5.09 12.38 -4.24
N TYR A 121 4.40 13.51 -4.22
CA TYR A 121 4.49 14.50 -5.30
C TYR A 121 5.93 14.99 -5.55
N LYS A 122 6.74 15.17 -4.49
CA LYS A 122 8.16 15.51 -4.64
C LYS A 122 8.95 14.36 -5.28
N HIS A 123 8.63 13.12 -4.94
CA HIS A 123 9.21 11.93 -5.56
C HIS A 123 8.85 11.85 -7.06
N LEU A 124 7.59 12.11 -7.43
CA LEU A 124 7.16 12.17 -8.82
C LEU A 124 7.94 13.24 -9.60
N LYS A 125 8.09 14.45 -9.04
CA LYS A 125 8.86 15.52 -9.67
C LYS A 125 10.35 15.19 -9.85
N ALA A 126 10.95 14.50 -8.88
CA ALA A 126 12.34 14.03 -9.02
C ALA A 126 12.47 12.97 -10.13
N LEU A 127 11.50 12.05 -10.23
CA LEU A 127 11.48 11.04 -11.30
C LEU A 127 11.19 11.65 -12.67
N GLU A 128 10.26 12.59 -12.78
CA GLU A 128 10.00 13.36 -14.01
C GLU A 128 11.31 13.96 -14.53
N ALA A 129 12.05 14.68 -13.67
CA ALA A 129 13.32 15.29 -14.04
C ALA A 129 14.41 14.26 -14.38
N THR A 130 14.45 13.13 -13.67
CA THR A 130 15.48 12.09 -13.87
C THR A 130 15.24 11.25 -15.12
N LEU A 131 13.98 10.94 -15.43
CA LEU A 131 13.60 10.02 -16.50
C LEU A 131 13.15 10.73 -17.78
N GLY A 132 12.87 12.03 -17.72
CA GLY A 132 12.37 12.79 -18.86
C GLY A 132 10.96 12.36 -19.30
N VAL A 133 10.15 11.84 -18.37
CA VAL A 133 8.79 11.35 -18.64
C VAL A 133 7.74 12.35 -18.15
N SER A 134 6.66 12.52 -18.92
CA SER A 134 5.52 13.35 -18.54
C SER A 134 4.88 12.85 -17.23
N LEU A 135 4.47 13.79 -16.36
CA LEU A 135 3.80 13.49 -15.10
C LEU A 135 2.50 12.68 -15.23
N GLU A 136 1.84 12.71 -16.39
CA GLU A 136 0.62 11.93 -16.62
C GLU A 136 0.86 10.41 -16.55
N HIS A 137 2.09 9.97 -16.82
CA HIS A 137 2.52 8.58 -16.74
C HIS A 137 3.12 8.20 -15.37
N LEU A 138 3.17 9.16 -14.43
CA LEU A 138 3.72 9.01 -13.09
C LEU A 138 2.59 9.00 -12.06
N HIS A 139 2.41 7.86 -11.38
CA HIS A 139 1.29 7.64 -10.47
C HIS A 139 1.77 7.57 -9.02
N SER A 140 1.26 8.48 -8.20
CA SER A 140 1.46 8.46 -6.74
C SER A 140 0.61 7.37 -6.10
N VAL A 141 1.23 6.51 -5.29
CA VAL A 141 0.57 5.47 -4.50
C VAL A 141 1.04 5.56 -3.05
N VAL A 142 0.12 5.48 -2.10
CA VAL A 142 0.45 5.44 -0.67
C VAL A 142 -0.19 4.19 -0.07
N SER A 143 0.59 3.42 0.69
CA SER A 143 0.05 2.28 1.44
C SER A 143 0.33 2.41 2.94
N PHE A 144 -0.72 2.28 3.73
CA PHE A 144 -0.65 2.14 5.18
C PHE A 144 -0.64 0.66 5.55
N VAL A 145 0.53 0.14 5.95
CA VAL A 145 0.74 -1.30 6.21
C VAL A 145 0.56 -1.71 7.67
N GLY A 146 0.37 -0.76 8.58
CA GLY A 146 0.10 -1.03 9.99
C GLY A 146 -1.40 -1.13 10.30
N GLU A 147 -1.69 -1.39 11.58
CA GLU A 147 -3.04 -1.49 12.17
C GLU A 147 -3.72 -0.11 12.31
N SER A 148 -3.74 0.66 11.23
CA SER A 148 -4.41 1.95 11.17
C SER A 148 -5.86 1.83 10.71
N THR A 149 -6.66 2.88 10.90
CA THR A 149 -7.97 3.00 10.27
C THR A 149 -8.17 4.44 9.83
N PHE A 150 -8.53 4.64 8.55
CA PHE A 150 -8.89 5.96 8.05
C PHE A 150 -10.22 6.40 8.66
N LYS A 151 -10.23 7.62 9.19
CA LYS A 151 -11.43 8.27 9.76
C LYS A 151 -11.92 9.44 8.92
N THR A 152 -11.28 9.68 7.78
CA THR A 152 -11.70 10.61 6.73
C THR A 152 -11.70 9.89 5.38
N PRO A 153 -12.48 10.36 4.40
CA PRO A 153 -12.42 9.82 3.04
C PRO A 153 -11.01 9.90 2.47
N MET A 154 -10.55 8.81 1.87
CA MET A 154 -9.24 8.70 1.23
C MET A 154 -9.40 8.62 -0.29
N PRO A 155 -8.53 9.28 -1.07
CA PRO A 155 -8.50 9.08 -2.51
C PRO A 155 -8.09 7.65 -2.85
N ALA A 156 -8.43 7.18 -4.05
CA ALA A 156 -8.24 5.78 -4.45
C ALA A 156 -6.78 5.30 -4.39
N ASN A 157 -5.83 6.22 -4.50
CA ASN A 157 -4.40 5.96 -4.46
C ASN A 157 -3.81 5.88 -3.04
N VAL A 158 -4.62 6.11 -2.00
CA VAL A 158 -4.27 5.89 -0.60
C VAL A 158 -4.96 4.62 -0.14
N THR A 159 -4.17 3.60 0.15
CA THR A 159 -4.65 2.24 0.38
C THR A 159 -4.16 1.68 1.71
N GLN A 160 -4.72 0.53 2.09
CA GLN A 160 -4.35 -0.20 3.30
C GLN A 160 -3.72 -1.55 2.95
N GLY A 161 -2.64 -1.91 3.62
CA GLY A 161 -1.93 -3.18 3.45
C GLY A 161 -1.44 -3.38 2.02
N ILE A 162 -1.99 -4.39 1.35
CA ILE A 162 -1.67 -4.72 -0.05
C ILE A 162 -2.65 -4.11 -1.07
N GLY A 163 -3.60 -3.27 -0.62
CA GLY A 163 -4.60 -2.65 -1.49
C GLY A 163 -4.01 -1.84 -2.65
N TYR A 164 -2.77 -1.37 -2.50
CA TYR A 164 -2.02 -0.67 -3.55
C TYR A 164 -1.88 -1.48 -4.82
N ILE A 165 -1.84 -2.82 -4.73
CA ILE A 165 -1.75 -3.68 -5.92
C ILE A 165 -2.99 -3.50 -6.77
N ARG A 166 -4.18 -3.55 -6.16
CA ARG A 166 -5.44 -3.40 -6.89
C ARG A 166 -5.49 -2.03 -7.58
N TYR A 167 -4.98 -0.99 -6.92
CA TYR A 167 -4.85 0.34 -7.51
C TYR A 167 -3.88 0.34 -8.70
N ILE A 168 -2.68 -0.21 -8.56
CA ILE A 168 -1.70 -0.28 -9.67
C ILE A 168 -2.26 -1.08 -10.86
N ARG A 169 -2.98 -2.17 -10.60
CA ARG A 169 -3.60 -3.01 -11.64
C ARG A 169 -4.83 -2.38 -12.28
N SER A 170 -5.42 -1.30 -11.75
CA SER A 170 -6.53 -0.65 -12.45
C SER A 170 -6.08 0.11 -13.70
N PHE A 171 -4.78 0.31 -13.87
CA PHE A 171 -4.19 0.91 -15.07
C PHE A 171 -3.98 -0.19 -16.12
N GLN A 172 -4.65 -0.05 -17.25
CA GLN A 172 -4.69 -1.06 -18.31
C GLN A 172 -4.25 -0.50 -19.67
N GLN A 173 -4.20 0.81 -19.84
CA GLN A 173 -3.74 1.42 -21.09
C GLN A 173 -2.20 1.42 -21.16
N PRO A 174 -1.58 0.77 -22.16
CA PRO A 174 -0.15 0.84 -22.37
C PRO A 174 0.27 2.25 -22.80
N VAL A 175 1.27 2.78 -22.14
CA VAL A 175 1.90 4.09 -22.41
C VAL A 175 3.40 3.96 -22.69
N PHE A 176 3.99 2.81 -22.37
CA PHE A 176 5.38 2.46 -22.67
C PHE A 176 5.45 1.09 -23.35
N SER A 177 6.36 0.93 -24.31
CA SER A 177 6.78 -0.38 -24.82
C SER A 177 7.74 -1.07 -23.85
N ASP A 178 7.92 -2.39 -23.99
CA ASP A 178 8.87 -3.14 -23.15
C ASP A 178 10.31 -2.58 -23.28
N ALA A 179 10.72 -2.18 -24.48
CA ALA A 179 12.01 -1.54 -24.70
C ALA A 179 12.13 -0.19 -23.96
N GLN A 180 11.06 0.60 -23.91
CA GLN A 180 11.03 1.84 -23.13
C GLN A 180 11.08 1.54 -21.63
N VAL A 181 10.37 0.53 -21.14
CA VAL A 181 10.42 0.09 -19.73
C VAL A 181 11.84 -0.29 -19.34
N ASP A 182 12.54 -1.06 -20.18
CA ASP A 182 13.92 -1.45 -19.91
C ASP A 182 14.87 -0.25 -19.96
N ALA A 183 14.71 0.67 -20.91
CA ALA A 183 15.49 1.91 -20.97
C ALA A 183 15.28 2.79 -19.73
N LEU A 184 14.04 2.98 -19.29
CA LEU A 184 13.70 3.73 -18.08
C LEU A 184 14.30 3.08 -16.83
N MET A 185 14.27 1.75 -16.76
CA MET A 185 14.89 1.00 -15.68
C MET A 185 16.40 1.20 -15.63
N GLN A 186 17.09 1.16 -16.78
CA GLN A 186 18.53 1.42 -16.85
C GLN A 186 18.88 2.85 -16.47
N THR A 187 18.15 3.84 -16.98
CA THR A 187 18.33 5.25 -16.61
C THR A 187 18.15 5.46 -15.12
N LEU A 188 17.13 4.85 -14.50
CA LEU A 188 16.92 4.97 -13.06
C LEU A 188 18.04 4.31 -12.24
N LEU A 189 18.55 3.17 -12.72
CA LEU A 189 19.66 2.45 -12.07
C LEU A 189 20.97 3.23 -12.16
N SER A 190 21.26 3.90 -13.27
CA SER A 190 22.46 4.71 -13.45
C SER A 190 22.40 6.04 -12.70
N SER A 191 21.21 6.63 -12.60
CA SER A 191 21.02 7.96 -11.99
C SER A 191 20.84 7.93 -10.47
N ARG A 192 20.42 6.80 -9.89
CA ARG A 192 20.26 6.70 -8.43
C ARG A 192 21.61 6.72 -7.72
N ARG A 193 21.64 7.35 -6.55
CA ARG A 193 22.78 7.22 -5.63
C ARG A 193 22.91 5.76 -5.17
N ALA A 194 24.16 5.35 -4.89
CA ALA A 194 24.43 4.01 -4.39
C ALA A 194 23.62 3.75 -3.09
N PRO A 195 22.93 2.60 -2.96
CA PRO A 195 22.08 2.32 -1.81
C PRO A 195 22.92 1.93 -0.58
N THR A 196 23.69 2.88 -0.05
CA THR A 196 24.63 2.69 1.06
C THR A 196 24.14 3.36 2.34
N ARG A 197 24.70 2.94 3.48
CA ARG A 197 24.47 3.60 4.77
C ARG A 197 24.90 5.07 4.76
N ALA A 198 25.95 5.41 4.01
CA ALA A 198 26.43 6.80 3.87
C ALA A 198 25.37 7.66 3.19
N THR A 199 24.84 7.19 2.05
CA THR A 199 23.76 7.86 1.31
C THR A 199 22.51 8.07 2.17
N HIS A 200 22.13 7.07 2.97
CA HIS A 200 21.00 7.21 3.89
C HIS A 200 21.27 8.24 4.99
N ARG A 201 22.47 8.25 5.60
CA ARG A 201 22.85 9.25 6.62
C ARG A 201 22.83 10.67 6.06
N GLU A 202 23.38 10.87 4.88
CA GLU A 202 23.40 12.17 4.20
C GLU A 202 21.97 12.64 3.88
N HIS A 203 21.12 11.73 3.40
CA HIS A 203 19.71 12.03 3.17
C HIS A 203 19.01 12.51 4.46
N VAL A 204 19.20 11.79 5.58
CA VAL A 204 18.63 12.18 6.89
C VAL A 204 19.18 13.54 7.36
N GLN A 205 20.46 13.83 7.14
CA GLN A 205 21.04 15.14 7.47
C GLN A 205 20.44 16.27 6.62
N ASN A 206 20.23 16.05 5.32
CA ASN A 206 19.56 17.00 4.44
C ASN A 206 18.12 17.30 4.91
N LEU A 207 17.37 16.27 5.34
CA LEU A 207 16.03 16.45 5.90
C LEU A 207 16.03 17.31 7.18
N LYS A 208 17.03 17.14 8.06
CA LYS A 208 17.15 17.93 9.29
C LYS A 208 17.47 19.40 9.02
N ARG A 209 18.26 19.69 7.98
CA ARG A 209 18.65 21.07 7.62
C ARG A 209 17.49 21.89 7.01
N ARG A 210 16.48 21.21 6.46
CA ARG A 210 15.31 21.83 5.82
C ARG A 210 14.11 22.01 6.76
N ARG A 211 14.23 21.58 8.02
CA ARG A 211 13.20 21.75 9.07
C ARG A 211 13.49 23.00 9.87
#